data_AF-G8R7A3-F1
#
_entry.id   AF-G8R7A3-F1
#
_cell.length_a   1.000
_cell.length_b   1.000
_cell.length_c   1.000
_cell.angle_alpha   90.00
_cell.angle_beta   90.00
_cell.angle_gamma   90.00
#
_symmetry.space_group_name_H-M   'P 1'
#
loop_
_entity.id
_entity.type
_entity.pdbx_description
1 polymer ?
#
loop_
_entity_poly.entity_id
_entity_poly.type
_entity_poly.pdbx_seq_one_letter_code
_entity_poly.pdbx_strand_id
1 'polypeptide(L)'
;MNKHLNIYKPFNLNQNQEYIENNLSRALVLCLQNDQWLLERFISEVLEEQDYDQSFQLFNSDDSLSIDIQVSINDLSQSEFDTVYAVSLTEELCFLESFHERTAGNKSQSQVTDIIVQINGSILIIVEVKTDKSKCEQQLYNQINQLFQSEVELIREKVKTKALSWSDITKSTNHYFNLTRGAGYRSPFVKDFLKLVQLHKTHWLPIKPLSVLTNNAVNDKARLMRLEAALQSCESENIELLNYNDRKGLNLNLSWASELLFWFERDPNNNINLVISMWPGNTKSQGWTLYKPKNMKWSEKESIEIAGINYPLKKHSHIKFTSFQRFFASIDFSEEQVQGGTVICNQQNFKKYSGRKKRESWNDLESFFNSSFVSSFDWKAQCHWKDKMLYSGKSQFDVSFGFRCYIQVPYQDLQGIDLTTDNGTGFNRFVLDAFKAFNSINE
;
A
#
# COMPACT_ATOMS: atom_id res chain seq x y z
N MET A 1 0.79 -11.03 -18.18
CA MET A 1 0.28 -12.29 -17.60
C MET A 1 -1.10 -12.05 -17.03
N ASN A 2 -2.08 -12.84 -17.44
CA ASN A 2 -3.48 -12.65 -17.09
C ASN A 2 -3.68 -12.72 -15.56
N LYS A 3 -4.23 -11.67 -14.94
CA LYS A 3 -4.53 -11.63 -13.49
C LYS A 3 -5.54 -12.70 -13.06
N HIS A 4 -6.32 -13.19 -14.03
CA HIS A 4 -7.32 -14.24 -13.86
C HIS A 4 -6.73 -15.66 -13.81
N LEU A 5 -5.41 -15.81 -14.02
CA LEU A 5 -4.71 -17.09 -13.88
C LEU A 5 -3.95 -17.22 -12.55
N ASN A 6 -4.13 -16.28 -11.61
CA ASN A 6 -3.51 -16.39 -10.30
C ASN A 6 -4.32 -17.38 -9.45
N ILE A 7 -3.68 -18.45 -8.98
CA ILE A 7 -4.36 -19.54 -8.27
C ILE A 7 -5.00 -19.11 -6.94
N TYR A 8 -4.52 -18.01 -6.35
CA TYR A 8 -5.04 -17.45 -5.11
C TYR A 8 -6.02 -16.29 -5.32
N LYS A 9 -6.40 -16.01 -6.57
CA LYS A 9 -7.38 -14.95 -6.90
C LYS A 9 -8.63 -15.53 -7.56
N PRO A 10 -9.61 -16.01 -6.78
CA PRO A 10 -10.90 -16.45 -7.30
C PRO A 10 -11.64 -15.29 -7.99
N PHE A 11 -12.42 -15.61 -9.03
CA PHE A 11 -13.13 -14.62 -9.85
C PHE A 11 -14.15 -13.76 -9.07
N ASN A 12 -14.64 -14.23 -7.92
CA ASN A 12 -15.86 -13.70 -7.27
C ASN A 12 -15.72 -13.31 -5.78
N LEU A 13 -14.50 -13.16 -5.24
CA LEU A 13 -14.37 -12.70 -3.84
C LEU A 13 -14.41 -11.18 -3.76
N ASN A 14 -15.44 -10.64 -3.09
CA ASN A 14 -15.40 -9.28 -2.54
C ASN A 14 -14.21 -9.22 -1.58
N GLN A 15 -13.21 -8.40 -1.93
CA GLN A 15 -11.94 -8.30 -1.21
C GLN A 15 -12.09 -7.51 0.10
N ASN A 16 -12.93 -7.97 1.03
CA ASN A 16 -12.95 -7.43 2.39
C ASN A 16 -11.66 -7.85 3.12
N GLN A 17 -11.19 -6.99 4.04
CA GLN A 17 -10.00 -7.25 4.87
C GLN A 17 -10.09 -8.58 5.64
N GLU A 18 -11.27 -9.01 6.10
CA GLU A 18 -11.45 -10.29 6.81
C GLU A 18 -11.02 -11.53 6.02
N TYR A 19 -10.95 -11.46 4.69
CA TYR A 19 -10.49 -12.60 3.88
C TYR A 19 -9.00 -12.57 3.59
N ILE A 20 -8.28 -11.45 3.78
CA ILE A 20 -6.88 -11.38 3.35
C ILE A 20 -5.97 -12.23 4.24
N GLU A 21 -6.21 -12.24 5.56
CA GLU A 21 -5.47 -13.06 6.53
C GLU A 21 -5.58 -14.55 6.18
N ASN A 22 -6.80 -15.07 6.13
CA ASN A 22 -7.07 -16.45 5.75
C ASN A 22 -6.50 -16.83 4.36
N ASN A 23 -6.61 -15.92 3.38
CA ASN A 23 -6.06 -16.16 2.05
C ASN A 23 -4.53 -16.21 2.04
N LEU A 24 -3.86 -15.37 2.85
CA LEU A 24 -2.41 -15.36 2.98
C LEU A 24 -1.91 -16.61 3.70
N SER A 25 -2.54 -17.01 4.81
CA SER A 25 -2.19 -18.26 5.53
C SER A 25 -2.33 -19.47 4.60
N ARG A 26 -3.47 -19.59 3.91
CA ARG A 26 -3.71 -20.67 2.93
C ARG A 26 -2.70 -20.64 1.78
N ALA A 27 -2.38 -19.46 1.25
CA ALA A 27 -1.44 -19.34 0.15
C ALA A 27 -0.01 -19.72 0.57
N LEU A 28 0.42 -19.33 1.77
CA LEU A 28 1.70 -19.74 2.35
C LEU A 28 1.76 -21.26 2.53
N VAL A 29 0.75 -21.87 3.14
CA VAL A 29 0.69 -23.33 3.35
C VAL A 29 0.74 -24.08 2.02
N LEU A 30 0.01 -23.63 1.01
CA LEU A 30 0.08 -24.23 -0.32
C LEU A 30 1.46 -24.09 -0.96
N CYS A 31 2.20 -23.01 -0.69
CA CYS A 31 3.59 -22.91 -1.11
C CYS A 31 4.47 -23.94 -0.38
N LEU A 32 4.33 -24.06 0.93
CA LEU A 32 5.10 -24.99 1.76
C LEU A 32 4.83 -26.46 1.36
N GLN A 33 3.58 -26.84 1.14
CA GLN A 33 3.21 -28.21 0.73
C GLN A 33 3.70 -28.59 -0.67
N ASN A 34 3.88 -27.61 -1.57
CA ASN A 34 4.22 -27.86 -2.98
C ASN A 34 5.67 -27.48 -3.33
N ASP A 35 6.46 -27.02 -2.36
CA ASP A 35 7.83 -26.59 -2.59
C ASP A 35 8.74 -26.98 -1.39
N GLN A 36 9.42 -28.11 -1.54
CA GLN A 36 10.23 -28.72 -0.48
C GLN A 36 11.37 -27.82 0.02
N TRP A 37 11.96 -27.01 -0.85
CA TRP A 37 13.04 -26.09 -0.47
C TRP A 37 12.51 -24.94 0.37
N LEU A 38 11.33 -24.41 0.01
CA LEU A 38 10.69 -23.38 0.82
C LEU A 38 10.24 -23.94 2.18
N LEU A 39 9.75 -25.18 2.20
CA LEU A 39 9.39 -25.89 3.43
C LEU A 39 10.57 -26.10 4.35
N GLU A 40 11.68 -26.65 3.83
CA GLU A 40 12.92 -26.82 4.58
C GLU A 40 13.37 -25.49 5.17
N ARG A 41 13.37 -24.43 4.35
CA ARG A 41 13.79 -23.10 4.80
C ARG A 41 12.90 -22.57 5.92
N PHE A 42 11.58 -22.70 5.79
CA PHE A 42 10.64 -22.30 6.82
C PHE A 42 10.87 -23.06 8.13
N ILE A 43 11.03 -24.38 8.07
CA ILE A 43 11.27 -25.22 9.25
C ILE A 43 12.60 -24.83 9.92
N SER A 44 13.67 -24.64 9.14
CA SER A 44 14.98 -24.21 9.66
C SER A 44 14.95 -22.82 10.31
N GLU A 45 14.03 -21.94 9.90
CA GLU A 45 13.85 -20.62 10.50
C GLU A 45 13.07 -20.70 11.83
N VAL A 46 12.20 -21.69 11.99
CA VAL A 46 11.38 -21.88 13.19
C VAL A 46 12.09 -22.70 14.27
N LEU A 47 12.63 -23.86 13.89
CA LEU A 47 13.24 -24.79 14.84
C LEU A 47 14.61 -24.30 15.33
N GLU A 48 14.95 -24.67 16.56
CA GLU A 48 16.31 -24.62 17.05
C GLU A 48 17.18 -25.68 16.35
N GLU A 49 18.48 -25.41 16.23
CA GLU A 49 19.44 -26.26 15.51
C GLU A 49 19.39 -27.73 15.96
N GLN A 50 19.31 -27.96 17.28
CA GLN A 50 19.22 -29.31 17.84
C GLN A 50 17.98 -30.07 17.38
N ASP A 51 16.80 -29.43 17.41
CA ASP A 51 15.54 -30.07 17.06
C ASP A 51 15.46 -30.31 15.54
N TYR A 52 16.00 -29.36 14.75
CA TYR A 52 16.11 -29.51 13.30
C TYR A 52 17.00 -30.70 12.94
N ASP A 53 18.21 -30.77 13.50
CA ASP A 53 19.16 -31.84 13.24
C ASP A 53 18.60 -33.20 13.65
N GLN A 54 18.02 -33.31 14.85
CA GLN A 54 17.40 -34.57 15.30
C GLN A 54 16.26 -35.03 14.40
N SER A 55 15.45 -34.09 13.90
CA SER A 55 14.30 -34.41 13.05
C SER A 55 14.70 -34.88 11.66
N PHE A 56 15.76 -34.31 11.07
CA PHE A 56 16.08 -34.57 9.65
C PHE A 56 17.35 -35.40 9.41
N GLN A 57 18.27 -35.51 10.38
CA GLN A 57 19.46 -36.37 10.23
C GLN A 57 19.13 -37.87 10.35
N LEU A 58 18.05 -38.22 11.05
CA LEU A 58 17.62 -39.60 11.30
C LEU A 58 16.30 -39.96 10.58
N PHE A 59 15.92 -39.20 9.55
CA PHE A 59 14.64 -39.34 8.85
C PHE A 59 14.51 -40.72 8.18
N ASN A 60 13.53 -41.51 8.62
CA ASN A 60 13.21 -42.86 8.15
C ASN A 60 11.95 -42.87 7.28
N SER A 61 11.61 -44.02 6.70
CA SER A 61 10.42 -44.18 5.85
C SER A 61 9.09 -43.94 6.57
N ASP A 62 9.08 -44.10 7.90
CA ASP A 62 7.87 -44.00 8.73
C ASP A 62 7.68 -42.57 9.27
N ASP A 63 8.70 -41.72 9.12
CA ASP A 63 8.64 -40.32 9.51
C ASP A 63 7.72 -39.54 8.54
N SER A 64 6.91 -38.66 9.11
CA SER A 64 5.90 -37.91 8.36
C SER A 64 5.99 -36.43 8.66
N LEU A 65 5.70 -35.64 7.62
CA LEU A 65 5.60 -34.19 7.69
C LEU A 65 4.23 -33.79 7.15
N SER A 66 3.40 -33.19 8.00
CA SER A 66 2.08 -32.69 7.64
C SER A 66 1.98 -31.20 7.91
N ILE A 67 1.21 -30.50 7.07
CA ILE A 67 0.92 -29.07 7.22
C ILE A 67 -0.56 -28.89 6.97
N ASP A 68 -1.25 -28.27 7.92
CA ASP A 68 -2.68 -28.01 7.83
C ASP A 68 -3.04 -26.60 8.30
N ILE A 69 -4.28 -26.19 8.04
CA ILE A 69 -4.84 -24.90 8.45
C ILE A 69 -6.15 -25.10 9.19
N GLN A 70 -6.49 -24.16 10.08
CA GLN A 70 -7.79 -24.14 10.74
C GLN A 70 -8.12 -25.42 11.52
N VAL A 71 -7.10 -26.00 12.17
CA VAL A 71 -7.25 -27.22 12.97
C VAL A 71 -7.71 -26.85 14.39
N SER A 72 -8.72 -27.56 14.88
CA SER A 72 -9.20 -27.46 16.24
C SER A 72 -8.17 -28.07 17.20
N ILE A 73 -7.79 -27.33 18.24
CA ILE A 73 -6.84 -27.83 19.26
C ILE A 73 -7.36 -29.10 19.95
N ASN A 74 -8.69 -29.29 20.03
CA ASN A 74 -9.29 -30.49 20.62
C ASN A 74 -9.03 -31.77 19.81
N ASP A 75 -8.63 -31.64 18.56
CA ASP A 75 -8.33 -32.79 17.68
C ASP A 75 -6.88 -33.27 17.84
N LEU A 76 -6.09 -32.56 18.65
CA LEU A 76 -4.68 -32.86 18.94
C LEU A 76 -4.52 -33.42 20.35
N SER A 77 -3.63 -34.39 20.55
CA SER A 77 -3.31 -34.92 21.87
C SER A 77 -1.97 -34.40 22.38
N GLN A 78 -1.93 -33.84 23.60
CA GLN A 78 -0.67 -33.40 24.22
C GLN A 78 0.37 -34.52 24.39
N SER A 79 -0.07 -35.78 24.46
CA SER A 79 0.83 -36.92 24.64
C SER A 79 1.63 -37.28 23.40
N GLU A 80 1.27 -36.73 22.24
CA GLU A 80 1.93 -37.01 20.96
C GLU A 80 3.23 -36.20 20.83
N PHE A 81 3.31 -35.03 21.45
CA PHE A 81 4.37 -34.07 21.17
C PHE A 81 5.39 -33.95 22.31
N ASP A 82 6.66 -34.08 21.98
CA ASP A 82 7.79 -33.85 22.86
C ASP A 82 8.15 -32.37 22.91
N THR A 83 8.03 -31.66 21.78
CA THR A 83 8.31 -30.23 21.68
C THR A 83 7.22 -29.52 20.87
N VAL A 84 6.79 -28.36 21.35
CA VAL A 84 5.82 -27.50 20.65
C VAL A 84 6.41 -26.13 20.41
N TYR A 85 6.45 -25.69 19.15
CA TYR A 85 6.84 -24.34 18.78
C TYR A 85 5.60 -23.45 18.65
N ALA A 86 5.46 -22.48 19.55
CA ALA A 86 4.47 -21.43 19.48
C ALA A 86 5.04 -20.26 18.66
N VAL A 87 4.52 -20.06 17.44
CA VAL A 87 5.05 -19.11 16.47
C VAL A 87 4.06 -17.96 16.24
N SER A 88 4.51 -16.73 16.46
CA SER A 88 3.77 -15.55 15.99
C SER A 88 4.22 -15.18 14.57
N LEU A 89 3.26 -14.96 13.66
CA LEU A 89 3.50 -14.43 12.33
C LEU A 89 2.69 -13.15 12.13
N THR A 90 3.32 -11.99 12.28
CA THR A 90 2.67 -10.68 12.33
C THR A 90 3.29 -9.69 11.34
N GLU A 91 2.73 -8.48 11.18
CA GLU A 91 3.33 -7.46 10.30
C GLU A 91 4.71 -6.99 10.80
N GLU A 92 4.82 -6.77 12.11
CA GLU A 92 6.07 -6.47 12.82
C GLU A 92 6.35 -7.58 13.84
N LEU A 93 7.62 -7.79 14.22
CA LEU A 93 7.97 -8.82 15.19
C LEU A 93 7.23 -8.64 16.52
N CYS A 94 6.45 -9.65 16.89
CA CYS A 94 5.69 -9.70 18.14
C CYS A 94 6.52 -10.44 19.20
N PHE A 95 7.23 -9.69 20.05
CA PHE A 95 8.11 -10.26 21.08
C PHE A 95 7.34 -11.12 22.09
N LEU A 96 7.74 -12.38 22.24
CA LEU A 96 7.07 -13.38 23.09
C LEU A 96 7.74 -13.55 24.46
N GLU A 97 8.47 -12.54 24.96
CA GLU A 97 9.29 -12.63 26.19
C GLU A 97 8.50 -13.07 27.43
N SER A 98 7.26 -12.58 27.59
CA SER A 98 6.39 -12.91 28.72
C SER A 98 5.43 -14.07 28.44
N PHE A 99 5.63 -14.84 27.36
CA PHE A 99 4.69 -15.88 26.95
C PHE A 99 4.43 -16.91 28.06
N HIS A 100 5.48 -17.40 28.72
CA HIS A 100 5.37 -18.39 29.80
C HIS A 100 4.84 -17.82 31.13
N GLU A 101 4.69 -16.49 31.23
CA GLU A 101 4.14 -15.80 32.41
C GLU A 101 2.64 -15.52 32.26
N ARG A 102 2.07 -15.80 31.09
CA ARG A 102 0.65 -15.52 30.81
C ARG A 102 -0.28 -16.45 31.57
N THR A 103 -1.50 -15.97 31.76
CA THR A 103 -2.60 -16.75 32.30
C THR A 103 -3.64 -17.01 31.22
N ALA A 104 -4.38 -18.11 31.37
CA ALA A 104 -5.44 -18.47 30.44
C ALA A 104 -6.54 -17.38 30.43
N GLY A 105 -6.95 -16.97 29.24
CA GLY A 105 -8.10 -16.07 29.05
C GLY A 105 -9.46 -16.76 29.31
N ASN A 106 -10.55 -16.07 28.99
CA ASN A 106 -11.91 -16.63 29.12
C ASN A 106 -12.08 -17.89 28.25
N LYS A 107 -12.36 -19.02 28.91
CA LYS A 107 -12.33 -20.41 28.37
C LYS A 107 -13.53 -20.82 27.52
N SER A 108 -14.35 -19.90 27.01
CA SER A 108 -15.67 -20.26 26.43
C SER A 108 -15.69 -20.55 24.93
N GLN A 109 -14.54 -20.52 24.24
CA GLN A 109 -14.48 -20.80 22.80
C GLN A 109 -13.37 -21.81 22.48
N SER A 110 -13.73 -22.82 21.67
CA SER A 110 -12.78 -23.75 21.06
C SER A 110 -11.75 -22.96 20.26
N GLN A 111 -10.47 -23.09 20.61
CA GLN A 111 -9.41 -22.43 19.86
C GLN A 111 -9.14 -23.19 18.56
N VAL A 112 -9.07 -22.44 17.47
CA VAL A 112 -8.70 -22.91 16.14
C VAL A 112 -7.37 -22.26 15.79
N THR A 113 -6.47 -23.04 15.21
CA THR A 113 -5.14 -22.60 14.78
C THR A 113 -5.18 -22.04 13.36
N ASP A 114 -4.31 -21.09 13.03
CA ASP A 114 -4.22 -20.61 11.64
C ASP A 114 -3.43 -21.58 10.77
N ILE A 115 -2.25 -22.01 11.24
CA ILE A 115 -1.40 -22.99 10.56
C ILE A 115 -0.81 -23.95 11.61
N ILE A 116 -0.78 -25.24 11.28
CA ILE A 116 -0.01 -26.24 12.02
C ILE A 116 0.98 -26.96 11.12
N VAL A 117 2.12 -27.34 11.68
CA VAL A 117 3.08 -28.27 11.07
C VAL A 117 3.40 -29.36 12.07
N GLN A 118 3.26 -30.62 11.68
CA GLN A 118 3.65 -31.76 12.50
C GLN A 118 4.85 -32.45 11.84
N ILE A 119 5.89 -32.71 12.62
CA ILE A 119 7.16 -33.30 12.15
C ILE A 119 7.43 -34.55 12.98
N ASN A 120 7.54 -35.69 12.30
CA ASN A 120 7.90 -37.01 12.84
C ASN A 120 7.03 -37.45 14.02
N GLY A 121 5.80 -36.94 14.11
CA GLY A 121 4.88 -37.19 15.21
C GLY A 121 5.29 -36.60 16.57
N SER A 122 6.50 -36.05 16.73
CA SER A 122 7.04 -35.58 18.02
C SER A 122 7.15 -34.06 18.15
N ILE A 123 7.24 -33.32 17.03
CA ILE A 123 7.30 -31.87 17.03
C ILE A 123 6.02 -31.29 16.41
N LEU A 124 5.44 -30.33 17.11
CA LEU A 124 4.30 -29.54 16.63
C LEU A 124 4.70 -28.06 16.53
N ILE A 125 4.45 -27.44 15.38
CA ILE A 125 4.54 -26.00 15.20
C ILE A 125 3.11 -25.46 15.11
N ILE A 126 2.73 -24.55 16.00
CA ILE A 126 1.47 -23.81 15.95
C ILE A 126 1.81 -22.37 15.57
N VAL A 127 1.30 -21.90 14.43
CA VAL A 127 1.48 -20.52 13.97
C VAL A 127 0.16 -19.76 14.12
N GLU A 128 0.22 -18.64 14.82
CA GLU A 128 -0.86 -17.66 14.90
C GLU A 128 -0.51 -16.46 14.03
N VAL A 129 -1.42 -16.13 13.10
CA VAL A 129 -1.20 -15.17 12.04
C VAL A 129 -1.96 -13.88 12.31
N LYS A 130 -1.30 -12.73 12.13
CA LYS A 130 -1.96 -11.44 11.96
C LYS A 130 -1.41 -10.72 10.74
N THR A 131 -2.30 -10.02 10.04
CA THR A 131 -1.91 -9.22 8.86
C THR A 131 -1.60 -7.76 9.18
N ASP A 132 -1.58 -7.39 10.46
CA ASP A 132 -1.32 -6.05 10.95
C ASP A 132 -0.42 -6.09 12.20
N LYS A 133 -0.36 -4.99 12.94
CA LYS A 133 0.42 -4.83 14.17
C LYS A 133 -0.29 -5.37 15.41
N SER A 134 -1.40 -6.10 15.25
CA SER A 134 -2.13 -6.68 16.36
C SER A 134 -1.26 -7.72 17.07
N LYS A 135 -1.27 -7.66 18.41
CA LYS A 135 -0.58 -8.63 19.24
C LYS A 135 -1.38 -9.92 19.30
N CYS A 136 -0.75 -11.04 18.95
CA CYS A 136 -1.39 -12.35 18.97
C CYS A 136 -0.95 -13.26 20.13
N GLU A 137 -0.05 -12.79 21.01
CA GLU A 137 0.56 -13.65 22.03
C GLU A 137 -0.48 -14.27 22.98
N GLN A 138 -1.54 -13.55 23.35
CA GLN A 138 -2.59 -14.09 24.23
C GLN A 138 -3.38 -15.20 23.55
N GLN A 139 -3.69 -15.03 22.26
CA GLN A 139 -4.44 -16.02 21.49
C GLN A 139 -3.61 -17.28 21.30
N LEU A 140 -2.35 -17.12 20.91
CA LEU A 140 -1.38 -18.19 20.81
C LEU A 140 -1.20 -18.92 22.16
N TYR A 141 -1.07 -18.17 23.27
CA TYR A 141 -1.00 -18.77 24.60
C TYR A 141 -2.27 -19.56 24.95
N ASN A 142 -3.45 -19.06 24.61
CA ASN A 142 -4.70 -19.77 24.87
C ASN A 142 -4.80 -21.09 24.09
N GLN A 143 -4.32 -21.12 22.84
CA GLN A 143 -4.23 -22.35 22.03
C GLN A 143 -3.29 -23.38 22.70
N ILE A 144 -2.09 -22.95 23.09
CA ILE A 144 -1.12 -23.79 23.80
C ILE A 144 -1.68 -24.27 25.14
N ASN A 145 -2.26 -23.37 25.94
CA ASN A 145 -2.86 -23.73 27.22
C ASN A 145 -4.04 -24.71 27.06
N GLN A 146 -4.79 -24.63 25.97
CA GLN A 146 -5.84 -25.61 25.67
C GLN A 146 -5.25 -26.97 25.28
N LEU A 147 -4.20 -27.00 24.44
CA LEU A 147 -3.50 -28.23 24.06
C LEU A 147 -3.01 -28.98 25.29
N PHE A 148 -2.34 -28.27 26.20
CA PHE A 148 -1.81 -28.83 27.45
C PHE A 148 -2.82 -28.91 28.59
N GLN A 149 -4.13 -28.75 28.33
CA GLN A 149 -5.20 -28.87 29.32
C GLN A 149 -4.99 -28.02 30.61
N SER A 150 -4.34 -26.86 30.47
CA SER A 150 -3.90 -25.96 31.57
C SER A 150 -2.80 -26.51 32.49
N GLU A 151 -2.02 -27.50 32.07
CA GLU A 151 -0.83 -28.02 32.76
C GLU A 151 0.39 -27.09 32.53
N VAL A 152 0.51 -26.04 33.35
CA VAL A 152 1.51 -24.97 33.17
C VAL A 152 2.96 -25.48 33.18
N GLU A 153 3.28 -26.50 33.96
CA GLU A 153 4.64 -27.04 34.00
C GLU A 153 5.03 -27.72 32.68
N LEU A 154 4.12 -28.46 32.04
CA LEU A 154 4.37 -29.01 30.71
C LEU A 154 4.54 -27.93 29.64
N ILE A 155 3.77 -26.84 29.74
CA ILE A 155 3.93 -25.68 28.85
C ILE A 155 5.35 -25.09 28.98
N ARG A 156 5.87 -24.97 30.21
CA ARG A 156 7.22 -24.45 30.44
C ARG A 156 8.31 -25.39 29.97
N GLU A 157 8.09 -26.70 30.08
CA GLU A 157 9.06 -27.72 29.70
C GLU A 157 9.12 -27.91 28.18
N LYS A 158 7.96 -28.01 27.52
CA LYS A 158 7.85 -28.47 26.13
C LYS A 158 7.66 -27.37 25.11
N VAL A 159 7.27 -26.16 25.51
CA VAL A 159 6.94 -25.09 24.56
C VAL A 159 8.11 -24.17 24.35
N LYS A 160 8.49 -23.97 23.09
CA LYS A 160 9.45 -22.97 22.63
C LYS A 160 8.71 -21.88 21.86
N THR A 161 9.20 -20.64 21.90
CA THR A 161 8.54 -19.52 21.24
C THR A 161 9.37 -18.97 20.08
N LYS A 162 8.72 -18.57 18.99
CA LYS A 162 9.37 -17.92 17.85
C LYS A 162 8.53 -16.76 17.35
N ALA A 163 9.16 -15.62 17.10
CA ALA A 163 8.53 -14.50 16.41
C ALA A 163 9.05 -14.40 14.98
N LEU A 164 8.13 -14.32 14.03
CA LEU A 164 8.39 -14.09 12.61
C LEU A 164 7.54 -12.92 12.12
N SER A 165 8.05 -12.19 11.14
CA SER A 165 7.27 -11.20 10.40
C SER A 165 6.92 -11.67 9.00
N TRP A 166 5.85 -11.11 8.41
CA TRP A 166 5.57 -11.31 6.99
C TRP A 166 6.71 -10.83 6.09
N SER A 167 7.51 -9.86 6.52
CA SER A 167 8.71 -9.44 5.79
C SER A 167 9.77 -10.55 5.78
N ASP A 168 9.96 -11.27 6.88
CA ASP A 168 10.88 -12.41 6.95
C ASP A 168 10.46 -13.51 5.95
N ILE A 169 9.19 -13.92 6.01
CA ILE A 169 8.62 -14.95 5.12
C ILE A 169 8.75 -14.54 3.65
N THR A 170 8.34 -13.33 3.31
CA THR A 170 8.34 -12.88 1.91
C THR A 170 9.73 -12.58 1.38
N LYS A 171 10.68 -12.18 2.24
CA LYS A 171 12.09 -12.04 1.89
C LYS A 171 12.71 -13.40 1.57
N SER A 172 12.50 -14.39 2.44
CA SER A 172 12.96 -15.77 2.24
C SER A 172 12.36 -16.37 0.95
N THR A 173 11.05 -16.23 0.78
CA THR A 173 10.31 -16.69 -0.40
C THR A 173 10.76 -16.00 -1.69
N ASN A 174 10.97 -14.68 -1.67
CA ASN A 174 11.42 -13.94 -2.85
C ASN A 174 12.87 -14.24 -3.20
N HIS A 175 13.74 -14.48 -2.21
CA HIS A 175 15.10 -14.95 -2.45
C HIS A 175 15.09 -16.29 -3.19
N TYR A 176 14.35 -17.27 -2.66
CA TYR A 176 14.15 -18.58 -3.28
C TYR A 176 13.58 -18.46 -4.71
N PHE A 177 12.53 -17.65 -4.90
CA PHE A 177 11.92 -17.44 -6.22
C PHE A 177 12.92 -16.88 -7.26
N ASN A 178 13.78 -15.95 -6.85
CA ASN A 178 14.78 -15.39 -7.75
C ASN A 178 15.89 -16.39 -8.10
N LEU A 179 16.33 -17.19 -7.12
CA LEU A 179 17.33 -18.25 -7.32
C LEU A 179 16.81 -19.30 -8.31
N THR A 180 15.64 -19.86 -8.05
CA THR A 180 15.03 -20.91 -8.88
C THR A 180 14.66 -20.44 -10.27
N ARG A 181 14.19 -19.20 -10.41
CA ARG A 181 13.94 -18.59 -11.73
C ARG A 181 15.21 -18.54 -12.58
N GLY A 182 16.36 -18.27 -11.97
CA GLY A 182 17.67 -18.30 -12.63
C GLY A 182 18.05 -19.71 -13.10
N ALA A 183 17.69 -20.72 -12.32
CA ALA A 183 17.91 -22.14 -12.61
C ALA A 183 16.85 -22.78 -13.53
N GLY A 184 15.83 -22.03 -13.97
CA GLY A 184 14.76 -22.52 -14.85
C GLY A 184 13.57 -23.19 -14.14
N TYR A 185 13.64 -23.39 -12.82
CA TYR A 185 12.51 -23.87 -12.01
C TYR A 185 11.56 -22.72 -11.68
N ARG A 186 10.24 -22.95 -11.81
CA ARG A 186 9.22 -21.92 -11.57
C ARG A 186 7.99 -22.52 -10.91
N SER A 187 7.96 -22.51 -9.58
CA SER A 187 6.75 -22.87 -8.83
C SER A 187 5.63 -21.84 -9.10
N PRO A 188 4.49 -22.25 -9.67
CA PRO A 188 3.34 -21.34 -9.84
C PRO A 188 2.78 -20.89 -8.49
N PHE A 189 2.85 -21.73 -7.46
CA PHE A 189 2.44 -21.41 -6.09
C PHE A 189 3.25 -20.23 -5.53
N VAL A 190 4.58 -20.35 -5.50
CA VAL A 190 5.46 -19.29 -4.99
C VAL A 190 5.27 -17.99 -5.77
N LYS A 191 5.21 -18.07 -7.10
CA LYS A 191 5.01 -16.90 -7.96
C LYS A 191 3.69 -16.19 -7.68
N ASP A 192 2.60 -16.94 -7.55
CA ASP A 192 1.28 -16.37 -7.34
C ASP A 192 1.08 -15.89 -5.90
N PHE A 193 1.76 -16.47 -4.92
CA PHE A 193 1.81 -15.99 -3.55
C PHE A 193 2.50 -14.63 -3.47
N LEU A 194 3.70 -14.48 -4.05
CA LEU A 194 4.38 -13.18 -4.12
C LEU A 194 3.53 -12.11 -4.83
N LYS A 195 2.73 -12.51 -5.82
CA LYS A 195 1.81 -11.61 -6.51
C LYS A 195 0.60 -11.24 -5.66
N LEU A 196 0.08 -12.16 -4.85
CA LEU A 196 -0.98 -11.88 -3.86
C LEU A 196 -0.47 -10.86 -2.85
N VAL A 197 0.72 -11.09 -2.29
CA VAL A 197 1.40 -10.14 -1.39
C VAL A 197 1.60 -8.79 -2.08
N GLN A 198 2.11 -8.76 -3.31
CA GLN A 198 2.30 -7.52 -4.07
C GLN A 198 0.99 -6.72 -4.24
N LEU A 199 -0.18 -7.38 -4.32
CA LEU A 199 -1.44 -6.68 -4.53
C LEU A 199 -1.96 -6.03 -3.25
N HIS A 200 -1.69 -6.63 -2.09
CA HIS A 200 -2.32 -6.25 -0.83
C HIS A 200 -1.35 -5.64 0.19
N LYS A 201 -0.08 -6.07 0.17
CA LYS A 201 0.95 -5.77 1.16
C LYS A 201 2.32 -5.66 0.48
N THR A 202 2.43 -4.79 -0.52
CA THR A 202 3.66 -4.51 -1.28
C THR A 202 4.84 -4.19 -0.38
N HIS A 203 4.59 -3.49 0.73
CA HIS A 203 5.60 -3.13 1.74
C HIS A 203 6.14 -4.31 2.56
N TRP A 204 5.64 -5.54 2.40
CA TRP A 204 6.31 -6.72 2.97
C TRP A 204 7.44 -7.23 2.07
N LEU A 205 7.36 -6.97 0.76
CA LEU A 205 8.32 -7.48 -0.21
C LEU A 205 9.68 -6.77 -0.10
N PRO A 206 10.79 -7.49 -0.35
CA PRO A 206 12.11 -6.88 -0.48
C PRO A 206 12.22 -6.16 -1.83
N ILE A 207 11.93 -4.87 -1.84
CA ILE A 207 11.97 -4.04 -3.05
C ILE A 207 13.34 -3.37 -3.17
N LYS A 208 13.87 -3.33 -4.39
CA LYS A 208 15.14 -2.65 -4.65
C LYS A 208 15.04 -1.16 -4.27
N PRO A 209 16.02 -0.63 -3.50
CA PRO A 209 16.06 0.79 -3.19
C PRO A 209 16.23 1.64 -4.45
N LEU A 210 15.75 2.89 -4.43
CA LEU A 210 15.90 3.83 -5.54
C LEU A 210 17.37 4.10 -5.87
N SER A 211 18.27 4.06 -4.87
CA SER A 211 19.73 4.23 -5.07
C SER A 211 20.34 3.26 -6.10
N VAL A 212 19.83 2.03 -6.21
CA VAL A 212 20.36 1.03 -7.17
C VAL A 212 19.60 0.99 -8.49
N LEU A 213 18.51 1.76 -8.62
CA LEU A 213 17.67 1.79 -9.82
C LEU A 213 18.12 2.89 -10.80
N THR A 214 18.99 2.53 -11.74
CA THR A 214 19.48 3.43 -12.81
C THR A 214 18.37 4.08 -13.63
N ASN A 215 18.53 5.33 -14.06
CA ASN A 215 17.54 6.23 -14.71
C ASN A 215 16.97 5.79 -16.09
N ASN A 216 16.92 4.50 -16.39
CA ASN A 216 16.33 3.94 -17.59
C ASN A 216 14.87 3.49 -17.37
N ALA A 217 14.13 3.32 -18.47
CA ALA A 217 12.72 2.92 -18.45
C ALA A 217 12.51 1.47 -17.99
N VAL A 218 13.52 0.61 -18.11
CA VAL A 218 13.48 -0.79 -17.65
C VAL A 218 13.19 -0.87 -16.14
N ASN A 219 13.65 0.13 -15.38
CA ASN A 219 13.44 0.20 -13.94
C ASN A 219 12.15 0.91 -13.51
N ASP A 220 11.33 1.44 -14.43
CA ASP A 220 10.14 2.23 -14.07
C ASP A 220 9.13 1.42 -13.26
N LYS A 221 8.96 0.13 -13.57
CA LYS A 221 8.12 -0.77 -12.78
C LYS A 221 8.64 -0.96 -11.35
N ALA A 222 9.96 -1.07 -11.18
CA ALA A 222 10.56 -1.24 -9.86
C ALA A 222 10.42 0.03 -9.02
N ARG A 223 10.57 1.22 -9.64
CA ARG A 223 10.30 2.51 -8.99
C ARG A 223 8.86 2.62 -8.53
N LEU A 224 7.91 2.25 -9.40
CA LEU A 224 6.49 2.28 -9.05
C LEU A 224 6.18 1.36 -7.88
N MET A 225 6.75 0.14 -7.86
CA MET A 225 6.59 -0.78 -6.73
C MET A 225 7.17 -0.19 -5.43
N ARG A 226 8.32 0.49 -5.48
CA ARG A 226 8.91 1.16 -4.31
C ARG A 226 8.02 2.30 -3.81
N LEU A 227 7.40 3.07 -4.70
CA LEU A 227 6.40 4.08 -4.35
C LEU A 227 5.12 3.48 -3.76
N GLU A 228 4.63 2.37 -4.31
CA GLU A 228 3.47 1.65 -3.76
C GLU A 228 3.72 1.16 -2.34
N ALA A 229 4.91 0.58 -2.07
CA ALA A 229 5.29 0.18 -0.72
C ALA A 229 5.42 1.39 0.22
N ALA A 230 6.01 2.49 -0.23
CA ALA A 230 6.12 3.71 0.57
C ALA A 230 4.75 4.28 0.96
N LEU A 231 3.81 4.33 0.01
CA LEU A 231 2.44 4.77 0.28
C LEU A 231 1.72 3.83 1.26
N GLN A 232 1.80 2.51 1.05
CA GLN A 232 1.16 1.54 1.95
C GLN A 232 1.73 1.59 3.37
N SER A 233 3.01 1.92 3.54
CA SER A 233 3.58 2.09 4.87
C SER A 233 2.90 3.20 5.69
N CYS A 234 2.28 4.19 5.04
CA CYS A 234 1.53 5.25 5.71
C CYS A 234 0.24 4.76 6.37
N GLU A 235 -0.30 3.59 5.99
CA GLU A 235 -1.49 3.02 6.65
C GLU A 235 -1.21 2.73 8.13
N SER A 236 0.04 2.39 8.48
CA SER A 236 0.47 2.20 9.86
C SER A 236 0.44 3.47 10.71
N GLU A 237 0.34 4.64 10.07
CA GLU A 237 0.22 5.96 10.70
C GLU A 237 -1.24 6.47 10.67
N ASN A 238 -2.21 5.58 10.42
CA ASN A 238 -3.64 5.89 10.23
C ASN A 238 -3.91 6.87 9.07
N ILE A 239 -3.05 6.86 8.04
CA ILE A 239 -3.26 7.65 6.83
C ILE A 239 -3.89 6.76 5.77
N GLU A 240 -5.08 7.13 5.30
CA GLU A 240 -5.80 6.36 4.31
C GLU A 240 -5.20 6.53 2.90
N LEU A 241 -5.00 5.39 2.22
CA LEU A 241 -4.70 5.34 0.80
C LEU A 241 -5.91 5.78 -0.04
N LEU A 242 -5.65 6.30 -1.24
CA LEU A 242 -6.72 6.52 -2.21
C LEU A 242 -7.27 5.18 -2.74
N ASN A 243 -8.58 5.01 -2.66
CA ASN A 243 -9.28 3.79 -3.10
C ASN A 243 -9.47 3.68 -4.63
N TYR A 244 -8.74 4.45 -5.43
CA TYR A 244 -8.85 4.47 -6.89
C TYR A 244 -7.71 3.67 -7.53
N ASN A 245 -8.05 2.58 -8.24
CA ASN A 245 -7.08 1.61 -8.78
C ASN A 245 -6.00 2.21 -9.71
N ASP A 246 -6.24 3.37 -10.31
CA ASP A 246 -5.33 4.04 -11.25
C ASP A 246 -4.50 5.17 -10.62
N ARG A 247 -4.79 5.57 -9.38
CA ARG A 247 -4.15 6.72 -8.72
C ARG A 247 -3.35 6.30 -7.50
N LYS A 248 -2.09 6.66 -7.47
CA LYS A 248 -1.20 6.44 -6.32
C LYS A 248 -1.19 7.70 -5.47
N GLY A 249 -1.72 7.61 -4.27
CA GLY A 249 -1.77 8.76 -3.37
C GLY A 249 -2.49 8.49 -2.06
N LEU A 250 -2.61 9.56 -1.27
CA LEU A 250 -3.10 9.57 0.10
C LEU A 250 -4.31 10.52 0.22
N ASN A 251 -5.25 10.20 1.11
CA ASN A 251 -6.35 11.09 1.47
C ASN A 251 -5.84 12.25 2.33
N LEU A 252 -6.12 13.48 1.91
CA LEU A 252 -5.83 14.68 2.70
C LEU A 252 -7.02 15.07 3.56
N ASN A 253 -6.74 15.53 4.78
CA ASN A 253 -7.75 15.99 5.73
C ASN A 253 -8.08 17.48 5.55
N LEU A 254 -8.12 17.95 4.30
CA LEU A 254 -8.36 19.34 3.95
C LEU A 254 -9.69 19.50 3.23
N SER A 255 -10.60 20.28 3.82
CA SER A 255 -11.94 20.52 3.24
C SER A 255 -11.92 21.15 1.84
N TRP A 256 -10.78 21.70 1.42
CA TRP A 256 -10.57 22.37 0.13
C TRP A 256 -9.67 21.58 -0.84
N ALA A 257 -9.08 20.45 -0.41
CA ALA A 257 -8.31 19.53 -1.24
C ALA A 257 -8.28 18.13 -0.60
N SER A 258 -8.73 17.09 -1.28
CA SER A 258 -8.91 15.76 -0.68
C SER A 258 -7.82 14.74 -1.02
N GLU A 259 -6.94 15.04 -1.96
CA GLU A 259 -6.02 14.04 -2.54
C GLU A 259 -4.60 14.61 -2.64
N LEU A 260 -3.62 13.82 -2.22
CA LEU A 260 -2.20 14.02 -2.50
C LEU A 260 -1.72 12.88 -3.41
N LEU A 261 -1.40 13.18 -4.67
CA LEU A 261 -0.98 12.19 -5.67
C LEU A 261 0.53 12.19 -5.85
N PHE A 262 1.07 11.00 -6.13
CA PHE A 262 2.48 10.74 -6.30
C PHE A 262 2.70 9.99 -7.61
N TRP A 263 3.64 10.44 -8.45
CA TRP A 263 4.08 9.68 -9.62
C TRP A 263 5.48 10.07 -10.06
N PHE A 264 6.17 9.17 -10.74
CA PHE A 264 7.41 9.50 -11.41
C PHE A 264 7.13 10.06 -12.80
N GLU A 265 7.78 11.17 -13.13
CA GLU A 265 7.70 11.81 -14.44
C GLU A 265 9.11 12.06 -14.98
N ARG A 266 9.27 11.99 -16.30
CA ARG A 266 10.51 12.37 -16.99
C ARG A 266 10.36 13.77 -17.54
N ASP A 267 11.33 14.63 -17.27
CA ASP A 267 11.41 15.94 -17.91
C ASP A 267 11.86 15.81 -19.39
N PRO A 268 11.84 16.90 -20.18
CA PRO A 268 12.31 16.87 -21.58
C PRO A 268 13.78 16.46 -21.75
N ASN A 269 14.60 16.60 -20.70
CA ASN A 269 16.00 16.18 -20.67
C ASN A 269 16.16 14.72 -20.18
N ASN A 270 15.04 13.99 -20.05
CA ASN A 270 14.95 12.61 -19.58
C ASN A 270 15.40 12.41 -18.11
N ASN A 271 15.45 13.47 -17.30
CA ASN A 271 15.64 13.36 -15.85
C ASN A 271 14.35 12.91 -15.19
N ILE A 272 14.46 12.02 -14.21
CA ILE A 272 13.32 11.54 -13.46
C ILE A 272 13.08 12.46 -12.27
N ASN A 273 11.81 12.78 -12.03
CA ASN A 273 11.37 13.47 -10.83
C ASN A 273 10.20 12.70 -10.21
N LEU A 274 10.13 12.67 -8.88
CA LEU A 274 8.88 12.35 -8.20
C LEU A 274 8.04 13.61 -8.12
N VAL A 275 6.87 13.58 -8.72
CA VAL A 275 5.90 14.65 -8.63
C VAL A 275 4.95 14.35 -7.47
N ILE A 276 4.81 15.31 -6.57
CA ILE A 276 3.86 15.26 -5.46
C ILE A 276 2.89 16.42 -5.67
N SER A 277 1.61 16.11 -5.86
CA SER A 277 0.62 17.09 -6.32
C SER A 277 -0.69 17.00 -5.54
N MET A 278 -1.28 18.17 -5.29
CA MET A 278 -2.58 18.36 -4.68
C MET A 278 -3.44 19.23 -5.61
N TRP A 279 -4.77 19.04 -5.59
CA TRP A 279 -5.71 19.83 -6.39
C TRP A 279 -6.70 20.61 -5.50
N PRO A 280 -6.33 21.81 -5.03
CA PRO A 280 -7.25 22.71 -4.35
C PRO A 280 -8.46 23.06 -5.21
N GLY A 281 -9.68 22.90 -4.68
CA GLY A 281 -10.90 23.26 -5.41
C GLY A 281 -11.25 22.32 -6.56
N ASN A 282 -10.76 21.06 -6.55
CA ASN A 282 -11.01 20.05 -7.58
C ASN A 282 -12.51 19.76 -7.81
N THR A 283 -13.35 20.02 -6.80
CA THR A 283 -14.82 19.94 -6.88
C THR A 283 -15.47 21.27 -6.50
N LYS A 284 -16.74 21.47 -6.89
CA LYS A 284 -17.51 22.65 -6.45
C LYS A 284 -17.56 22.77 -4.92
N SER A 285 -17.77 21.65 -4.22
CA SER A 285 -17.82 21.63 -2.76
C SER A 285 -16.51 22.10 -2.14
N GLN A 286 -15.37 21.64 -2.67
CA GLN A 286 -14.04 22.11 -2.26
C GLN A 286 -13.81 23.58 -2.62
N GLY A 287 -14.33 24.07 -3.75
CA GLY A 287 -14.22 25.49 -4.10
C GLY A 287 -14.90 26.40 -3.07
N TRP A 288 -16.05 26.01 -2.52
CA TRP A 288 -16.75 26.78 -1.48
C TRP A 288 -15.94 26.95 -0.19
N THR A 289 -15.11 25.97 0.14
CA THR A 289 -14.22 26.02 1.30
C THR A 289 -12.90 26.68 0.95
N LEU A 290 -12.34 26.43 -0.23
CA LEU A 290 -11.08 26.98 -0.73
C LEU A 290 -11.07 28.50 -0.68
N TYR A 291 -12.05 29.16 -1.30
CA TYR A 291 -12.08 30.63 -1.42
C TYR A 291 -12.47 31.37 -0.12
N LYS A 292 -12.32 30.74 1.05
CA LYS A 292 -12.34 31.42 2.35
C LYS A 292 -10.92 31.90 2.65
N PRO A 293 -10.68 33.15 3.10
CA PRO A 293 -9.34 33.71 3.24
C PRO A 293 -8.34 32.81 3.99
N LYS A 294 -8.76 32.21 5.11
CA LYS A 294 -7.91 31.31 5.91
C LYS A 294 -7.40 30.08 5.16
N ASN A 295 -8.10 29.63 4.11
CA ASN A 295 -7.80 28.41 3.36
C ASN A 295 -6.96 28.69 2.11
N MET A 296 -6.66 29.95 1.80
CA MET A 296 -5.84 30.37 0.66
C MET A 296 -4.37 30.66 1.03
N LYS A 297 -3.98 30.56 2.31
CA LYS A 297 -2.61 30.90 2.74
C LYS A 297 -1.51 30.14 1.98
N TRP A 298 -1.77 28.89 1.59
CA TRP A 298 -0.87 28.09 0.78
C TRP A 298 -0.50 28.76 -0.57
N SER A 299 -1.35 29.64 -1.11
CA SER A 299 -1.05 30.32 -2.38
C SER A 299 0.07 31.35 -2.25
N GLU A 300 0.40 31.78 -1.03
CA GLU A 300 1.51 32.69 -0.74
C GLU A 300 2.84 31.95 -0.50
N LYS A 301 2.81 30.62 -0.33
CA LYS A 301 4.03 29.82 -0.08
C LYS A 301 4.80 29.57 -1.38
N GLU A 302 6.07 29.91 -1.42
CA GLU A 302 6.94 29.68 -2.61
C GLU A 302 7.65 28.32 -2.59
N SER A 303 7.71 27.67 -1.43
CA SER A 303 8.31 26.36 -1.26
C SER A 303 7.65 25.58 -0.14
N ILE A 304 7.96 24.29 -0.07
CA ILE A 304 7.56 23.40 1.01
C ILE A 304 8.79 22.61 1.49
N GLU A 305 8.98 22.56 2.80
CA GLU A 305 10.06 21.80 3.41
C GLU A 305 9.63 20.34 3.60
N ILE A 306 10.43 19.41 3.09
CA ILE A 306 10.23 17.97 3.27
C ILE A 306 11.59 17.37 3.61
N ALA A 307 11.66 16.67 4.75
CA ALA A 307 12.89 16.06 5.26
C ALA A 307 14.09 17.04 5.30
N GLY A 308 13.84 18.29 5.70
CA GLY A 308 14.88 19.34 5.80
C GLY A 308 15.28 20.00 4.47
N ILE A 309 14.63 19.63 3.35
CA ILE A 309 14.91 20.20 2.02
C ILE A 309 13.73 21.03 1.56
N ASN A 310 13.99 22.27 1.15
CA ASN A 310 12.97 23.16 0.59
C ASN A 310 12.80 22.93 -0.91
N TYR A 311 11.64 22.41 -1.30
CA TYR A 311 11.28 22.20 -2.70
C TYR A 311 10.40 23.36 -3.22
N PRO A 312 10.71 23.93 -4.39
CA PRO A 312 9.88 24.99 -4.98
C PRO A 312 8.44 24.53 -5.24
N LEU A 313 7.48 25.31 -4.77
CA LEU A 313 6.06 25.01 -4.89
C LEU A 313 5.51 25.60 -6.18
N LYS A 314 5.21 24.74 -7.15
CA LYS A 314 4.63 25.14 -8.44
C LYS A 314 3.11 25.19 -8.34
N LYS A 315 2.54 26.27 -8.85
CA LYS A 315 1.10 26.57 -8.79
C LYS A 315 0.59 26.84 -10.20
N HIS A 316 -0.49 26.17 -10.57
CA HIS A 316 -1.22 26.44 -11.81
C HIS A 316 -2.69 26.60 -11.48
N SER A 317 -3.37 27.49 -12.19
CA SER A 317 -4.82 27.50 -12.16
C SER A 317 -5.34 26.27 -12.91
N HIS A 318 -6.40 25.66 -12.36
CA HIS A 318 -6.98 24.43 -12.89
C HIS A 318 -8.50 24.57 -12.96
N ILE A 319 -9.05 24.45 -14.16
CA ILE A 319 -10.50 24.38 -14.37
C ILE A 319 -10.83 22.98 -14.84
N LYS A 320 -11.73 22.31 -14.12
CA LYS A 320 -12.10 20.92 -14.38
C LYS A 320 -13.53 20.82 -14.88
N PHE A 321 -13.74 19.95 -15.86
CA PHE A 321 -15.04 19.60 -16.39
C PHE A 321 -15.38 18.15 -16.07
N THR A 322 -16.57 17.93 -15.51
CA THR A 322 -17.07 16.58 -15.20
C THR A 322 -18.50 16.38 -15.71
N SER A 323 -18.87 15.13 -15.99
CA SER A 323 -20.24 14.74 -16.36
C SER A 323 -20.58 13.45 -15.65
N PHE A 324 -21.72 13.41 -14.96
CA PHE A 324 -22.10 12.29 -14.07
C PHE A 324 -20.94 11.89 -13.14
N GLN A 325 -20.30 12.89 -12.52
CA GLN A 325 -19.15 12.75 -11.61
C GLN A 325 -17.88 12.15 -12.25
N ARG A 326 -17.83 11.96 -13.57
CA ARG A 326 -16.63 11.50 -14.28
C ARG A 326 -15.90 12.67 -14.93
N PHE A 327 -14.59 12.74 -14.71
CA PHE A 327 -13.71 13.68 -15.42
C PHE A 327 -13.72 13.42 -16.92
N PHE A 328 -13.71 14.48 -17.73
CA PHE A 328 -13.52 14.35 -19.18
C PHE A 328 -12.59 15.38 -19.81
N ALA A 329 -12.39 16.55 -19.19
CA ALA A 329 -11.48 17.58 -19.67
C ALA A 329 -11.06 18.55 -18.55
N SER A 330 -9.93 19.24 -18.76
CA SER A 330 -9.49 20.38 -17.94
C SER A 330 -8.85 21.47 -18.79
N ILE A 331 -8.68 22.65 -18.18
CA ILE A 331 -7.81 23.74 -18.66
C ILE A 331 -6.84 24.01 -17.51
N ASP A 332 -5.55 23.85 -17.79
CA ASP A 332 -4.46 24.10 -16.84
C ASP A 332 -3.64 25.28 -17.37
N PHE A 333 -3.46 26.32 -16.55
CA PHE A 333 -2.84 27.56 -17.01
C PHE A 333 -2.08 28.32 -15.92
N SER A 334 -1.08 29.08 -16.36
CA SER A 334 -0.31 30.04 -15.57
C SER A 334 -0.81 31.47 -15.82
N GLU A 335 -0.30 32.43 -15.03
CA GLU A 335 -0.69 33.85 -15.17
C GLU A 335 -0.34 34.45 -16.54
N GLU A 336 0.74 33.97 -17.18
CA GLU A 336 1.19 34.44 -18.50
C GLU A 336 0.19 34.15 -19.62
N GLN A 337 -0.70 33.18 -19.41
CA GLN A 337 -1.73 32.77 -20.38
C GLN A 337 -3.05 33.55 -20.19
N VAL A 338 -3.12 34.40 -19.17
CA VAL A 338 -4.32 35.16 -18.81
C VAL A 338 -4.19 36.61 -19.30
N GLN A 339 -5.27 37.17 -19.81
CA GLN A 339 -5.35 38.57 -20.24
C GLN A 339 -4.99 39.49 -19.06
N GLY A 340 -4.05 40.42 -19.28
CA GLY A 340 -3.54 41.30 -18.23
C GLY A 340 -4.64 41.95 -17.38
N GLY A 341 -4.52 41.83 -16.05
CA GLY A 341 -5.51 42.34 -15.08
C GLY A 341 -6.72 41.42 -14.82
N THR A 342 -6.83 40.29 -15.52
CA THR A 342 -7.89 39.30 -15.30
C THR A 342 -7.43 38.25 -14.29
N VAL A 343 -8.29 37.91 -13.33
CA VAL A 343 -8.07 36.77 -12.41
C VAL A 343 -9.19 35.77 -12.62
N ILE A 344 -8.88 34.60 -13.19
CA ILE A 344 -9.90 33.61 -13.53
C ILE A 344 -10.36 32.83 -12.28
N CYS A 345 -9.41 32.24 -11.55
CA CYS A 345 -9.68 31.47 -10.33
C CYS A 345 -9.78 32.40 -9.09
N ASN A 346 -10.93 33.03 -8.92
CA ASN A 346 -11.25 33.83 -7.73
C ASN A 346 -12.67 33.50 -7.20
N GLN A 347 -13.00 34.00 -6.01
CA GLN A 347 -14.28 33.71 -5.35
C GLN A 347 -15.50 34.15 -6.18
N GLN A 348 -15.43 35.32 -6.83
CA GLN A 348 -16.54 35.88 -7.60
C GLN A 348 -16.83 35.04 -8.84
N ASN A 349 -15.80 34.73 -9.62
CA ASN A 349 -15.89 33.90 -10.80
C ASN A 349 -16.27 32.46 -10.44
N PHE A 350 -15.73 31.91 -9.34
CA PHE A 350 -16.14 30.61 -8.82
C PHE A 350 -17.66 30.57 -8.56
N LYS A 351 -18.21 31.56 -7.82
CA LYS A 351 -19.65 31.63 -7.51
C LYS A 351 -20.52 31.70 -8.77
N LYS A 352 -20.07 32.41 -9.80
CA LYS A 352 -20.82 32.62 -11.05
C LYS A 352 -20.72 31.44 -12.02
N TYR A 353 -19.51 30.92 -12.23
CA TYR A 353 -19.19 29.99 -13.31
C TYR A 353 -19.04 28.53 -12.87
N SER A 354 -18.95 28.22 -11.58
CA SER A 354 -18.83 26.83 -11.11
C SER A 354 -20.17 26.11 -10.92
N GLY A 355 -20.12 24.79 -10.98
CA GLY A 355 -21.25 23.88 -10.87
C GLY A 355 -21.86 23.53 -12.22
N ARG A 356 -23.10 23.07 -12.17
CA ARG A 356 -23.81 22.55 -13.34
C ARG A 356 -24.07 23.65 -14.38
N LYS A 357 -23.61 23.40 -15.60
CA LYS A 357 -23.84 24.21 -16.80
C LYS A 357 -24.66 23.40 -17.79
N LYS A 358 -25.89 23.85 -17.99
CA LYS A 358 -26.77 23.35 -19.05
C LYS A 358 -26.40 23.98 -20.38
N ARG A 359 -26.76 23.33 -21.49
CA ARG A 359 -26.36 23.73 -22.84
C ARG A 359 -26.65 25.20 -23.17
N GLU A 360 -27.77 25.75 -22.70
CA GLU A 360 -28.12 27.16 -22.87
C GLU A 360 -27.11 28.14 -22.26
N SER A 361 -26.37 27.72 -21.22
CA SER A 361 -25.40 28.54 -20.49
C SER A 361 -23.95 28.37 -20.97
N TRP A 362 -23.70 27.52 -21.98
CA TRP A 362 -22.34 27.23 -22.44
C TRP A 362 -21.70 28.43 -23.15
N ASN A 363 -22.51 29.21 -23.89
CA ASN A 363 -22.04 30.43 -24.55
C ASN A 363 -21.53 31.48 -23.56
N ASP A 364 -22.13 31.57 -22.36
CA ASP A 364 -21.67 32.50 -21.32
C ASP A 364 -20.29 32.09 -20.78
N LEU A 365 -20.07 30.78 -20.63
CA LEU A 365 -18.80 30.24 -20.17
C LEU A 365 -17.71 30.39 -21.24
N GLU A 366 -18.05 30.09 -22.50
CA GLU A 366 -17.16 30.25 -23.64
C GLU A 366 -16.77 31.72 -23.84
N SER A 367 -17.73 32.64 -23.72
CA SER A 367 -17.47 34.08 -23.81
C SER A 367 -16.55 34.56 -22.70
N PHE A 368 -16.74 34.06 -21.47
CA PHE A 368 -15.86 34.35 -20.35
C PHE A 368 -14.43 33.86 -20.59
N PHE A 369 -14.23 32.64 -21.10
CA PHE A 369 -12.88 32.16 -21.40
C PHE A 369 -12.24 32.90 -22.58
N ASN A 370 -13.00 33.19 -23.64
CA ASN A 370 -12.50 33.96 -24.79
C ASN A 370 -12.04 35.37 -24.40
N SER A 371 -12.66 36.00 -23.39
CA SER A 371 -12.24 37.32 -22.90
C SER A 371 -11.16 37.26 -21.81
N SER A 372 -10.94 36.10 -21.20
CA SER A 372 -10.03 35.95 -20.06
C SER A 372 -8.63 35.45 -20.46
N PHE A 373 -8.50 34.68 -21.53
CA PHE A 373 -7.21 34.15 -21.98
C PHE A 373 -6.59 35.03 -23.07
N VAL A 374 -5.25 35.09 -23.11
CA VAL A 374 -4.54 35.75 -24.20
C VAL A 374 -4.75 34.99 -25.51
N SER A 375 -4.72 35.70 -26.64
CA SER A 375 -5.00 35.11 -27.96
C SER A 375 -4.02 34.01 -28.39
N SER A 376 -2.81 33.97 -27.83
CA SER A 376 -1.82 32.92 -28.07
C SER A 376 -2.10 31.61 -27.32
N PHE A 377 -3.02 31.61 -26.35
CA PHE A 377 -3.37 30.43 -25.57
C PHE A 377 -4.68 29.80 -26.07
N ASP A 378 -4.58 28.70 -26.81
CA ASP A 378 -5.74 27.96 -27.33
C ASP A 378 -6.36 27.03 -26.26
N TRP A 379 -7.11 27.63 -25.34
CA TRP A 379 -7.82 26.91 -24.29
C TRP A 379 -8.85 25.91 -24.84
N LYS A 380 -9.41 26.17 -26.04
CA LYS A 380 -10.39 25.28 -26.68
C LYS A 380 -9.73 23.98 -27.13
N ALA A 381 -8.53 24.07 -27.72
CA ALA A 381 -7.75 22.89 -28.06
C ALA A 381 -7.35 22.10 -26.80
N GLN A 382 -6.87 22.78 -25.75
CA GLN A 382 -6.43 22.12 -24.51
C GLN A 382 -7.52 21.25 -23.87
N CYS A 383 -8.75 21.75 -23.81
CA CYS A 383 -9.86 20.99 -23.23
C CYS A 383 -10.67 20.17 -24.25
N HIS A 384 -10.29 20.21 -25.53
CA HIS A 384 -11.04 19.66 -26.66
C HIS A 384 -12.51 20.13 -26.68
N TRP A 385 -12.73 21.43 -26.52
CA TRP A 385 -14.06 22.05 -26.34
C TRP A 385 -15.11 21.56 -27.35
N LYS A 386 -14.71 21.52 -28.62
CA LYS A 386 -15.55 21.13 -29.76
C LYS A 386 -16.07 19.69 -29.60
N ASP A 387 -15.16 18.74 -29.39
CA ASP A 387 -15.48 17.31 -29.41
C ASP A 387 -16.03 16.82 -28.06
N LYS A 388 -15.49 17.32 -26.96
CA LYS A 388 -15.81 16.85 -25.60
C LYS A 388 -16.99 17.57 -24.96
N MET A 389 -17.32 18.78 -25.40
CA MET A 389 -18.47 19.55 -24.91
C MET A 389 -19.54 19.68 -26.00
N LEU A 390 -19.28 20.46 -27.06
CA LEU A 390 -20.31 20.87 -28.04
C LEU A 390 -20.96 19.69 -28.78
N TYR A 391 -20.14 18.80 -29.35
CA TYR A 391 -20.61 17.66 -30.16
C TYR A 391 -20.64 16.33 -29.42
N SER A 392 -20.39 16.35 -28.12
CA SER A 392 -20.33 15.14 -27.30
C SER A 392 -21.69 14.52 -26.94
N GLY A 393 -22.78 15.08 -27.45
CA GLY A 393 -24.16 14.70 -27.12
C GLY A 393 -24.64 15.10 -25.72
N LYS A 394 -23.78 15.73 -24.90
CA LYS A 394 -24.14 16.16 -23.54
C LYS A 394 -25.17 17.30 -23.58
N SER A 395 -26.11 17.26 -22.64
CA SER A 395 -27.03 18.38 -22.34
C SER A 395 -26.53 19.25 -21.17
N GLN A 396 -25.60 18.72 -20.36
CA GLN A 396 -25.02 19.41 -19.21
C GLN A 396 -23.66 18.84 -18.81
N PHE A 397 -22.86 19.64 -18.11
CA PHE A 397 -21.66 19.24 -17.38
C PHE A 397 -21.49 20.09 -16.13
N ASP A 398 -20.63 19.68 -15.19
CA ASP A 398 -20.25 20.45 -14.03
C ASP A 398 -18.85 21.05 -14.23
N VAL A 399 -18.63 22.27 -13.74
CA VAL A 399 -17.35 22.99 -13.77
C VAL A 399 -16.85 23.26 -12.36
N SER A 400 -15.57 23.07 -12.09
CA SER A 400 -14.91 23.55 -10.87
C SER A 400 -13.70 24.41 -11.20
N PHE A 401 -13.55 25.51 -10.47
CA PHE A 401 -12.44 26.45 -10.57
C PHE A 401 -11.55 26.29 -9.35
N GLY A 402 -10.32 25.85 -9.58
CA GLY A 402 -9.36 25.60 -8.53
C GLY A 402 -7.93 25.75 -9.03
N PHE A 403 -7.05 24.96 -8.44
CA PHE A 403 -5.63 25.00 -8.70
C PHE A 403 -5.04 23.60 -8.74
N ARG A 404 -3.85 23.50 -9.31
CA ARG A 404 -2.92 22.39 -9.11
C ARG A 404 -1.70 22.95 -8.40
N CYS A 405 -1.37 22.37 -7.26
CA CYS A 405 -0.24 22.75 -6.44
C CYS A 405 0.67 21.53 -6.32
N TYR A 406 1.92 21.64 -6.75
CA TYR A 406 2.83 20.49 -6.77
C TYR A 406 4.28 20.86 -6.59
N ILE A 407 5.07 19.88 -6.20
CA ILE A 407 6.52 19.93 -6.25
C ILE A 407 7.08 18.86 -7.17
N GLN A 408 8.31 19.07 -7.62
CA GLN A 408 9.09 18.06 -8.33
C GLN A 408 10.34 17.80 -7.50
N VAL A 409 10.45 16.58 -7.00
CA VAL A 409 11.58 16.12 -6.22
C VAL A 409 12.55 15.44 -7.18
N PRO A 410 13.76 15.96 -7.37
CA PRO A 410 14.79 15.32 -8.17
C PRO A 410 15.01 13.88 -7.73
N TYR A 411 15.09 12.95 -8.70
CA TYR A 411 15.30 11.54 -8.35
C TYR A 411 16.60 11.31 -7.59
N GLN A 412 17.63 12.11 -7.85
CA GLN A 412 18.91 12.03 -7.15
C GLN A 412 18.78 12.26 -5.63
N ASP A 413 17.91 13.17 -5.21
CA ASP A 413 17.64 13.42 -3.79
C ASP A 413 17.03 12.18 -3.14
N LEU A 414 16.11 11.52 -3.85
CA LEU A 414 15.49 10.27 -3.41
C LEU A 414 16.49 9.11 -3.36
N GLN A 415 17.44 9.05 -4.30
CA GLN A 415 18.50 8.05 -4.29
C GLN A 415 19.46 8.25 -3.10
N GLY A 416 19.68 9.48 -2.66
CA GLY A 416 20.52 9.79 -1.50
C GLY A 416 19.92 9.32 -0.17
N ILE A 417 18.58 9.26 -0.08
CA ILE A 417 17.87 8.85 1.14
C ILE A 417 17.40 7.38 1.11
N ASP A 418 17.23 6.79 -0.07
CA ASP A 418 16.73 5.42 -0.23
C ASP A 418 17.85 4.42 -0.54
N LEU A 419 18.54 3.98 0.53
CA LEU A 419 19.78 3.19 0.41
C LEU A 419 19.59 1.69 0.65
N THR A 420 18.54 1.28 1.35
CA THR A 420 18.32 -0.10 1.80
C THR A 420 17.03 -0.66 1.24
N THR A 421 16.92 -1.99 1.20
CA THR A 421 15.67 -2.67 0.83
C THR A 421 14.61 -2.61 1.93
N ASP A 422 14.96 -2.06 3.10
CA ASP A 422 14.05 -1.95 4.23
C ASP A 422 12.93 -0.94 3.91
N ASN A 423 11.71 -1.32 4.24
CA ASN A 423 10.50 -0.52 4.04
C ASN A 423 10.20 0.40 5.26
N GLY A 424 11.12 0.56 6.21
CA GLY A 424 10.96 1.46 7.36
C GLY A 424 11.75 2.78 7.29
N THR A 425 12.77 2.90 6.43
CA THR A 425 13.74 4.00 6.48
C THR A 425 13.85 4.76 5.14
N GLY A 426 14.26 6.02 5.19
CA GLY A 426 14.58 6.81 3.98
C GLY A 426 13.35 7.27 3.21
N PHE A 427 13.02 6.59 2.10
CA PHE A 427 11.95 7.02 1.18
C PHE A 427 10.54 6.92 1.78
N ASN A 428 10.27 5.90 2.60
CA ASN A 428 8.97 5.75 3.25
C ASN A 428 8.73 6.90 4.23
N ARG A 429 9.78 7.28 4.96
CA ARG A 429 9.75 8.47 5.82
C ARG A 429 9.56 9.75 5.01
N PHE A 430 10.23 9.88 3.86
CA PHE A 430 10.06 11.02 2.97
C PHE A 430 8.61 11.18 2.48
N VAL A 431 7.93 10.10 2.09
CA VAL A 431 6.52 10.13 1.68
C VAL A 431 5.62 10.57 2.85
N LEU A 432 5.89 10.07 4.07
CA LEU A 432 5.17 10.49 5.27
C LEU A 432 5.39 11.97 5.60
N ASP A 433 6.64 12.45 5.51
CA ASP A 433 6.96 13.85 5.77
C ASP A 433 6.36 14.77 4.69
N ALA A 434 6.31 14.32 3.43
CA ALA A 434 5.60 15.00 2.35
C ALA A 434 4.11 15.11 2.64
N PHE A 435 3.47 14.01 3.07
CA PHE A 435 2.07 14.04 3.50
C PHE A 435 1.82 15.07 4.60
N LYS A 436 2.64 15.03 5.66
CA LYS A 436 2.53 15.96 6.79
C LYS A 436 2.66 17.40 6.33
N ALA A 437 3.68 17.71 5.53
CA ALA A 437 3.95 19.06 5.03
C ALA A 437 2.79 19.59 4.17
N PHE A 438 2.23 18.77 3.27
CA PHE A 438 1.08 19.18 2.46
C PHE A 438 -0.20 19.32 3.29
N ASN A 439 -0.41 18.45 4.28
CA ASN A 439 -1.60 18.49 5.13
C ASN A 439 -1.58 19.69 6.11
N SER A 440 -0.41 20.20 6.48
CA SER A 440 -0.23 21.43 7.28
C SER A 440 0.12 22.67 6.45
N ILE A 441 -0.06 22.65 5.12
CA ILE A 441 0.41 23.73 4.23
C ILE A 441 -0.24 25.10 4.50
N ASN A 442 -1.35 25.18 5.22
CA ASN A 442 -1.99 26.44 5.63
C ASN A 442 -1.68 26.88 7.07
N GLU A 443 -0.99 26.04 7.85
CA GLU A 443 -0.35 26.42 9.12
C GLU A 443 0.89 27.26 8.81
#